data_AF-A0A8X7T9K9-F1
#
_entry.id   AF-A0A8X7T9K9-F1
#
_cell.length_a   1.000
_cell.length_b   1.000
_cell.length_c   1.000
_cell.angle_alpha   90.00
_cell.angle_beta   90.00
_cell.angle_gamma   90.00
#
_symmetry.space_group_name_H-M   'P 1'
#
loop_
_entity.id
_entity.type
_entity.pdbx_description
1 polymer ?
#
loop_
_entity_poly.entity_id
_entity_poly.type
_entity_poly.pdbx_seq_one_letter_code
_entity_poly.pdbx_strand_id
1 'polypeptide(L)'
;MNGVKVDINHLKKGEVNLGTSIMAVTFKDGVILGADSRTTTGSYIANRVTDKLTQIHDTIYCCRSGSAADTQAVADMVKYYLQIYSSQLPVGQKPTTNIAANVFQEICYNNKDNLTAGIICAGYDDKYGGSVYSIPIGGSIHKQDYAIAGSGSTFIYGWCNENYKPSMEKDETVDFIKTALAEAIKWDGSSGGVIRMVILTKKGVERLIFYPDEYGVLTKRTE
;
A
#
# COMPACT_ATOMS: atom_id res chain seq x y z
N MET A 1 -28.58 -20.86 -24.71
CA MET A 1 -28.08 -20.60 -23.35
C MET A 1 -27.85 -19.11 -23.21
N ASN A 2 -28.73 -18.40 -22.50
CA ASN A 2 -28.54 -16.97 -22.20
C ASN A 2 -27.55 -16.86 -21.03
N GLY A 3 -26.26 -17.04 -21.34
CA GLY A 3 -25.19 -16.78 -20.39
C GLY A 3 -24.95 -15.29 -20.30
N VAL A 4 -24.91 -14.75 -19.08
CA VAL A 4 -24.37 -13.41 -18.82
C VAL A 4 -22.93 -13.42 -19.32
N LYS A 5 -22.63 -12.64 -20.38
CA LYS A 5 -21.25 -12.35 -20.75
C LYS A 5 -20.68 -11.43 -19.68
N VAL A 6 -19.95 -12.00 -18.73
CA VAL A 6 -19.09 -11.23 -17.83
C VAL A 6 -17.92 -10.75 -18.69
N ASP A 7 -17.74 -9.45 -18.80
CA ASP A 7 -16.56 -8.89 -19.46
C ASP A 7 -15.35 -9.19 -18.57
N ILE A 8 -14.50 -10.11 -19.04
CA ILE A 8 -13.32 -10.59 -18.31
C ILE A 8 -12.18 -9.57 -18.43
N ASN A 9 -12.30 -8.58 -19.33
CA ASN A 9 -11.34 -7.50 -19.43
C ASN A 9 -11.71 -6.39 -18.44
N HIS A 10 -11.29 -6.56 -17.18
CA HIS A 10 -11.43 -5.55 -16.12
C HIS A 10 -10.61 -4.27 -16.35
N LEU A 11 -9.88 -4.17 -17.46
CA LEU A 11 -9.03 -3.04 -17.80
C LEU A 11 -9.64 -2.30 -18.99
N LYS A 12 -9.79 -0.98 -18.85
CA LYS A 12 -10.20 -0.11 -19.95
C LYS A 12 -9.22 -0.28 -21.12
N LYS A 13 -9.71 -0.09 -22.35
CA LYS A 13 -8.87 -0.17 -23.55
C LYS A 13 -7.70 0.83 -23.45
N GLY A 14 -6.47 0.31 -23.38
CA GLY A 14 -5.23 1.09 -23.23
C GLY A 14 -4.69 1.17 -21.80
N GLU A 15 -5.42 0.62 -20.83
CA GLU A 15 -4.99 0.55 -19.45
C GLU A 15 -4.00 -0.60 -19.26
N VAL A 16 -2.94 -0.34 -18.49
CA VAL A 16 -1.85 -1.29 -18.32
C VAL A 16 -1.84 -1.74 -16.88
N ASN A 17 -1.89 -3.06 -16.67
CA ASN A 17 -1.71 -3.63 -15.35
C ASN A 17 -0.26 -3.42 -14.91
N LEU A 18 -0.05 -2.46 -14.01
CA LEU A 18 1.24 -2.16 -13.42
C LEU A 18 1.37 -3.04 -12.19
N GLY A 19 1.95 -4.23 -12.35
CA GLY A 19 2.14 -5.10 -11.20
C GLY A 19 3.03 -4.44 -10.14
N THR A 20 2.76 -4.80 -8.89
CA THR A 20 3.11 -4.04 -7.70
C THR A 20 3.09 -4.96 -6.49
N SER A 21 3.98 -4.70 -5.54
CA SER A 21 3.94 -5.28 -4.20
C SER A 21 3.87 -4.15 -3.19
N ILE A 22 2.73 -4.02 -2.51
CA ILE A 22 2.53 -3.04 -1.45
C ILE A 22 2.04 -3.73 -0.19
N MET A 23 2.45 -3.20 0.97
CA MET A 23 1.98 -3.67 2.26
C MET A 23 1.97 -2.57 3.32
N ALA A 24 1.18 -2.77 4.37
CA ALA A 24 1.29 -2.00 5.60
C ALA A 24 1.04 -2.90 6.81
N VAL A 25 1.73 -2.63 7.93
CA VAL A 25 1.70 -3.46 9.14
C VAL A 25 1.68 -2.54 10.36
N THR A 26 0.71 -2.73 11.25
CA THR A 26 0.73 -2.10 12.58
C THR A 26 1.75 -2.79 13.47
N PHE A 27 2.43 -2.01 14.28
CA PHE A 27 3.37 -2.49 15.28
C PHE A 27 3.12 -1.74 16.59
N LYS A 28 3.78 -2.14 17.67
CA LYS A 28 3.51 -1.66 19.03
C LYS A 28 3.39 -0.12 19.16
N ASP A 29 4.29 0.62 18.51
CA ASP A 29 4.37 2.08 18.63
C ASP A 29 3.88 2.85 17.39
N GLY A 30 3.32 2.15 16.39
CA GLY A 30 2.90 2.83 15.16
C GLY A 30 2.53 1.92 13.98
N VAL A 31 2.81 2.39 12.77
CA VAL A 31 2.54 1.65 11.53
C VAL A 31 3.68 1.83 10.54
N ILE A 32 3.96 0.79 9.74
CA ILE A 32 4.95 0.83 8.66
C ILE A 32 4.26 0.50 7.35
N LEU A 33 4.48 1.32 6.33
CA LEU A 33 4.12 1.05 4.94
C LEU A 33 5.37 0.60 4.18
N GLY A 34 5.21 -0.34 3.25
CA GLY A 34 6.28 -0.85 2.40
C GLY A 34 5.81 -1.04 0.96
N ALA A 35 6.68 -0.77 -0.01
CA ALA A 35 6.40 -1.01 -1.42
C ALA A 35 7.67 -1.31 -2.23
N ASP A 36 7.52 -2.06 -3.32
CA ASP A 36 8.52 -2.14 -4.38
C ASP A 36 8.53 -0.84 -5.23
N SER A 37 9.52 -0.68 -6.12
CA SER A 37 9.70 0.54 -6.90
C SER A 37 9.56 0.37 -8.41
N ARG A 38 9.27 -0.83 -8.90
CA ARG A 38 9.14 -1.10 -10.34
C ARG A 38 7.74 -0.73 -10.84
N THR A 39 7.67 -0.25 -12.07
CA THR A 39 6.43 -0.03 -12.82
C THR A 39 6.61 -0.60 -14.21
N THR A 40 5.79 -1.58 -14.60
CA THR A 40 5.91 -2.30 -15.88
C THR A 40 4.74 -2.02 -16.81
N THR A 41 5.02 -1.86 -18.10
CA THR A 41 4.02 -1.83 -19.17
C THR A 41 4.14 -3.13 -19.96
N GLY A 42 3.34 -4.14 -19.60
CA GLY A 42 3.56 -5.51 -20.09
C GLY A 42 4.92 -6.01 -19.63
N SER A 43 5.76 -6.50 -20.54
CA SER A 43 7.13 -6.95 -20.26
C SER A 43 8.16 -5.81 -20.15
N TYR A 44 7.81 -4.59 -20.58
CA TYR A 44 8.71 -3.45 -20.57
C TYR A 44 8.71 -2.77 -19.19
N ILE A 45 9.88 -2.55 -18.61
CA ILE A 45 10.01 -1.79 -17.36
C ILE A 45 9.97 -0.29 -17.68
N ALA A 46 8.82 0.34 -17.47
CA ALA A 46 8.62 1.76 -17.71
C ALA A 46 9.39 2.64 -16.70
N ASN A 47 9.43 2.22 -15.43
CA ASN A 47 10.22 2.89 -14.38
C ASN A 47 10.73 1.86 -13.36
N ARG A 48 11.97 2.01 -12.89
CA ARG A 48 12.61 1.12 -11.90
C ARG A 48 12.57 1.66 -10.47
N VAL A 49 12.29 2.95 -10.27
CA VAL A 49 12.50 3.66 -9.00
C VAL A 49 11.29 4.45 -8.52
N THR A 50 10.10 4.15 -9.03
CA THR A 50 8.82 4.77 -8.66
C THR A 50 8.63 4.78 -7.14
N ASP A 51 8.13 5.89 -6.60
CA ASP A 51 7.66 5.96 -5.23
C ASP A 51 6.16 5.68 -5.19
N LYS A 52 5.78 4.49 -4.70
CA LYS A 52 4.39 4.07 -4.56
C LYS A 52 3.80 4.48 -3.20
N LEU A 53 4.59 5.10 -2.33
CA LEU A 53 4.19 5.60 -1.01
C LEU A 53 3.95 7.10 -1.09
N THR A 54 2.68 7.50 -1.17
CA THR A 54 2.30 8.92 -1.28
C THR A 54 1.91 9.46 0.10
N GLN A 55 2.49 10.61 0.46
CA GLN A 55 2.07 11.36 1.64
C GLN A 55 0.73 12.07 1.37
N ILE A 56 -0.30 11.72 2.14
CA ILE A 56 -1.64 12.29 2.06
C ILE A 56 -1.82 13.39 3.11
N HIS A 57 -1.23 13.20 4.29
CA HIS A 57 -1.16 14.18 5.37
C HIS A 57 0.16 13.98 6.14
N ASP A 58 0.52 14.88 7.05
CA ASP A 58 1.72 14.77 7.90
C ASP A 58 1.82 13.46 8.68
N THR A 59 0.67 12.84 8.94
CA THR A 59 0.53 11.61 9.74
C THR A 59 -0.08 10.45 8.97
N ILE A 60 -0.34 10.61 7.66
CA ILE A 60 -1.09 9.64 6.86
C ILE A 60 -0.42 9.47 5.49
N TYR A 61 -0.14 8.23 5.14
CA TYR A 61 0.38 7.82 3.84
C TYR A 61 -0.58 6.84 3.18
N CYS A 62 -0.44 6.69 1.86
CA CYS A 62 -1.04 5.58 1.15
C CYS A 62 -0.05 4.84 0.26
N CYS A 63 -0.27 3.54 0.11
CA CYS A 63 0.32 2.74 -0.95
C CYS A 63 -0.63 2.72 -2.15
N ARG A 64 -0.08 2.85 -3.36
CA ARG A 64 -0.84 2.87 -4.61
C ARG A 64 -0.55 1.62 -5.45
N SER A 65 -1.60 0.91 -5.84
CA SER A 65 -1.55 -0.25 -6.74
C SER A 65 -2.69 -0.22 -7.75
N GLY A 66 -2.44 -0.67 -8.99
CA GLY A 66 -3.38 -0.60 -10.11
C GLY A 66 -2.92 0.41 -11.16
N SER A 67 -3.86 1.08 -11.83
CA SER A 67 -3.55 2.13 -12.80
C SER A 67 -2.80 3.28 -12.12
N ALA A 68 -1.61 3.61 -12.61
CA ALA A 68 -0.82 4.71 -12.03
C ALA A 68 -1.56 6.04 -12.14
N ALA A 69 -2.25 6.29 -13.26
CA ALA A 69 -2.99 7.53 -13.47
C ALA A 69 -4.15 7.65 -12.48
N ASP A 70 -4.94 6.59 -12.34
CA ASP A 70 -6.10 6.57 -11.44
C ASP A 70 -5.67 6.76 -9.98
N THR A 71 -4.68 5.96 -9.54
CA THR A 71 -4.23 6.00 -8.14
C THR A 71 -3.54 7.31 -7.78
N GLN A 72 -2.84 7.97 -8.72
CA GLN A 72 -2.27 9.31 -8.51
C GLN A 72 -3.38 10.34 -8.36
N ALA A 73 -4.34 10.37 -9.28
CA ALA A 73 -5.46 11.31 -9.24
C ALA A 73 -6.27 11.18 -7.95
N VAL A 74 -6.60 9.94 -7.54
CA VAL A 74 -7.31 9.70 -6.28
C VAL A 74 -6.50 10.16 -5.08
N ALA A 75 -5.19 9.86 -5.02
CA ALA A 75 -4.34 10.30 -3.92
C ALA A 75 -4.26 11.83 -3.81
N ASP A 76 -4.16 12.54 -4.93
CA ASP A 76 -4.12 14.00 -4.97
C ASP A 76 -5.45 14.62 -4.54
N MET A 77 -6.58 14.05 -4.96
CA MET A 77 -7.91 14.46 -4.50
C MET A 77 -8.05 14.30 -2.99
N VAL A 78 -7.71 13.14 -2.43
CA VAL A 78 -7.82 12.91 -0.98
C VAL A 78 -6.88 13.83 -0.20
N LYS A 79 -5.66 14.05 -0.69
CA LYS A 79 -4.72 14.99 -0.10
C LYS A 79 -5.31 16.41 -0.02
N TYR A 80 -5.91 16.87 -1.11
CA TYR A 80 -6.59 18.17 -1.13
C TYR A 80 -7.76 18.24 -0.14
N TYR A 81 -8.63 17.22 -0.10
CA TYR A 81 -9.73 17.16 0.85
C TYR A 81 -9.24 17.21 2.30
N LEU A 82 -8.19 16.45 2.64
CA LEU A 82 -7.63 16.45 3.99
C LEU A 82 -6.96 17.77 4.35
N GLN A 83 -6.36 18.50 3.40
CA GLN A 83 -5.80 19.83 3.66
C GLN A 83 -6.90 20.83 4.04
N ILE A 84 -8.02 20.83 3.31
CA ILE A 84 -9.18 21.66 3.65
C ILE A 84 -9.75 21.26 5.01
N TYR A 85 -9.98 19.96 5.21
CA TYR A 85 -10.53 19.43 6.45
C TYR A 85 -9.63 19.78 7.65
N SER A 86 -8.31 19.62 7.51
CA SER A 86 -7.35 19.96 8.56
C SER A 86 -7.35 21.46 8.89
N SER A 87 -7.64 22.33 7.93
CA SER A 87 -7.74 23.78 8.16
C SER A 87 -9.00 24.17 8.94
N GLN A 88 -10.01 23.29 8.99
CA GLN A 88 -11.25 23.48 9.75
C GLN A 88 -11.18 22.86 11.15
N LEU A 89 -10.16 22.04 11.42
CA LEU A 89 -9.96 21.43 12.73
C LEU A 89 -9.43 22.47 13.74
N PRO A 90 -9.72 22.28 15.05
CA PRO A 90 -9.09 23.07 16.09
C PRO A 90 -7.56 23.01 16.01
N VAL A 91 -6.91 24.10 16.41
CA VAL A 91 -5.44 24.21 16.39
C VAL A 91 -4.79 23.00 17.09
N GLY A 92 -3.86 22.35 16.40
CA GLY A 92 -3.12 21.19 16.90
C GLY A 92 -3.81 19.84 16.70
N GLN A 93 -5.08 19.81 16.26
CA GLN A 93 -5.73 18.57 15.87
C GLN A 93 -5.36 18.17 14.44
N LYS A 94 -5.29 16.86 14.20
CA LYS A 94 -4.97 16.27 12.90
C LYS A 94 -6.08 15.31 12.48
N PRO A 95 -6.34 15.15 11.17
CA PRO A 95 -7.26 14.13 10.69
C PRO A 95 -6.79 12.74 11.14
N THR A 96 -7.76 11.90 11.50
CA THR A 96 -7.50 10.48 11.80
C THR A 96 -7.33 9.69 10.50
N THR A 97 -6.62 8.56 10.58
CA THR A 97 -6.46 7.65 9.44
C THR A 97 -7.81 7.15 8.92
N ASN A 98 -8.78 6.95 9.81
CA ASN A 98 -10.13 6.54 9.44
C ASN A 98 -10.81 7.54 8.50
N ILE A 99 -10.69 8.84 8.77
CA ILE A 99 -11.29 9.88 7.92
C ILE A 99 -10.69 9.81 6.52
N ALA A 100 -9.36 9.76 6.40
CA ALA A 100 -8.68 9.62 5.11
C ALA A 100 -9.16 8.37 4.35
N ALA A 101 -9.24 7.23 5.03
CA ALA A 101 -9.67 5.96 4.45
C ALA A 101 -11.13 6.01 3.94
N ASN A 102 -12.04 6.72 4.63
CA ASN A 102 -13.41 6.91 4.15
C ASN A 102 -13.47 7.79 2.90
N VAL A 103 -12.66 8.85 2.81
CA VAL A 103 -12.61 9.68 1.59
C VAL A 103 -12.07 8.86 0.40
N PHE A 104 -11.03 8.04 0.63
CA PHE A 104 -10.57 7.08 -0.40
C PHE A 104 -11.69 6.12 -0.82
N GLN A 105 -12.37 5.51 0.16
CA GLN A 105 -13.46 4.57 -0.07
C GLN A 105 -14.58 5.20 -0.92
N GLU A 106 -15.03 6.41 -0.57
CA GLU A 106 -16.10 7.12 -1.27
C GLU A 106 -15.74 7.39 -2.74
N ILE A 107 -14.54 7.94 -2.99
CA ILE A 107 -14.07 8.22 -4.36
C ILE A 107 -13.95 6.92 -5.16
N CYS A 108 -13.33 5.89 -4.59
CA CYS A 108 -13.14 4.60 -5.25
C CYS A 108 -14.47 3.89 -5.53
N TYR A 109 -15.41 3.89 -4.59
CA TYR A 109 -16.71 3.21 -4.75
C TYR A 109 -17.59 3.90 -5.78
N ASN A 110 -17.69 5.23 -5.74
CA ASN A 110 -18.50 6.00 -6.68
C ASN A 110 -17.98 5.93 -8.12
N ASN A 111 -16.71 5.56 -8.29
CA ASN A 111 -16.06 5.43 -9.59
C ASN A 111 -15.55 4.01 -9.85
N LYS A 112 -16.09 2.99 -9.18
CA LYS A 112 -15.57 1.61 -9.24
C LYS A 112 -15.58 0.98 -10.64
N ASP A 113 -16.51 1.41 -11.49
CA ASP A 113 -16.59 0.95 -12.88
C ASP A 113 -15.66 1.74 -13.82
N ASN A 114 -15.01 2.78 -13.27
CA ASN A 114 -14.17 3.72 -14.01
C ASN A 114 -12.71 3.81 -13.53
N LEU A 115 -12.39 3.27 -12.36
CA LEU A 115 -11.06 3.33 -11.77
C LEU A 115 -10.54 1.93 -11.46
N THR A 116 -9.27 1.70 -11.75
CA THR A 116 -8.52 0.55 -11.23
C THR A 116 -7.57 1.04 -10.14
N ALA A 117 -8.10 1.21 -8.94
CA ALA A 117 -7.34 1.70 -7.78
C ALA A 117 -7.48 0.73 -6.60
N GLY A 118 -6.36 0.12 -6.22
CA GLY A 118 -6.16 -0.54 -4.94
C GLY A 118 -5.29 0.33 -4.04
N ILE A 119 -5.83 0.73 -2.90
CA ILE A 119 -5.18 1.64 -1.95
C ILE A 119 -5.02 0.95 -0.60
N ILE A 120 -3.83 1.02 -0.02
CA ILE A 120 -3.65 0.78 1.42
C ILE A 120 -3.43 2.15 2.05
N CYS A 121 -4.35 2.59 2.89
CA CYS A 121 -4.23 3.84 3.65
C CYS A 121 -3.76 3.50 5.08
N ALA A 122 -2.67 4.12 5.51
CA ALA A 122 -2.14 3.90 6.85
C ALA A 122 -1.62 5.19 7.45
N GLY A 123 -1.75 5.30 8.77
CA GLY A 123 -1.41 6.51 9.49
C GLY A 123 -1.29 6.29 10.99
N TYR A 124 -0.78 7.33 11.66
CA TYR A 124 -0.68 7.38 13.11
C TYR A 124 -1.50 8.55 13.65
N ASP A 125 -2.32 8.31 14.67
CA ASP A 125 -2.95 9.37 15.44
C ASP A 125 -2.91 9.06 16.95
N ASP A 126 -2.95 10.11 17.78
CA ASP A 126 -2.84 9.96 19.24
C ASP A 126 -4.01 9.18 19.87
N LYS A 127 -5.13 9.02 19.15
CA LYS A 127 -6.34 8.37 19.67
C LYS A 127 -6.32 6.86 19.45
N TYR A 128 -5.90 6.41 18.27
CA TYR A 128 -5.95 5.00 17.87
C TYR A 128 -4.57 4.39 17.61
N GLY A 129 -3.49 5.17 17.71
CA GLY A 129 -2.14 4.73 17.38
C GLY A 129 -1.99 4.48 15.88
N GLY A 130 -1.19 3.47 15.52
CA GLY A 130 -1.05 3.01 14.13
C GLY A 130 -2.33 2.35 13.63
N SER A 131 -2.78 2.70 12.43
CA SER A 131 -3.95 2.09 11.79
C SER A 131 -3.68 1.79 10.31
N VAL A 132 -4.21 0.65 9.85
CA VAL A 132 -4.16 0.21 8.45
C VAL A 132 -5.59 -0.02 7.93
N TYR A 133 -5.87 0.55 6.76
CA TYR A 133 -7.12 0.37 6.03
C TYR A 133 -6.82 -0.06 4.60
N SER A 134 -7.40 -1.17 4.17
CA SER A 134 -7.35 -1.63 2.79
C SER A 134 -8.62 -1.21 2.05
N ILE A 135 -8.45 -0.56 0.89
CA ILE A 135 -9.48 -0.18 -0.06
C ILE A 135 -9.16 -0.92 -1.37
N PRO A 136 -9.66 -2.16 -1.55
CA PRO A 136 -9.43 -2.92 -2.77
C PRO A 136 -10.20 -2.32 -3.96
N ILE A 137 -9.89 -2.81 -5.16
CA ILE A 137 -10.69 -2.53 -6.35
C ILE A 137 -12.15 -2.94 -6.05
N GLY A 138 -13.09 -2.03 -6.34
CA GLY A 138 -14.49 -2.14 -5.94
C GLY A 138 -14.89 -1.17 -4.83
N GLY A 139 -13.92 -0.60 -4.10
CA GLY A 139 -14.14 0.51 -3.17
C GLY A 139 -14.80 0.12 -1.85
N SER A 140 -14.66 -1.12 -1.38
CA SER A 140 -14.95 -1.47 0.01
C SER A 140 -13.85 -0.95 0.94
N ILE A 141 -14.08 -0.96 2.25
CA ILE A 141 -13.08 -0.56 3.26
C ILE A 141 -12.94 -1.64 4.33
N HIS A 142 -11.70 -2.00 4.63
CA HIS A 142 -11.38 -3.03 5.62
C HIS A 142 -10.27 -2.54 6.55
N LYS A 143 -10.57 -2.42 7.85
CA LYS A 143 -9.55 -2.20 8.88
C LYS A 143 -8.87 -3.53 9.21
N GLN A 144 -7.55 -3.56 9.19
CA GLN A 144 -6.75 -4.76 9.43
C GLN A 144 -5.50 -4.41 10.25
N ASP A 145 -4.87 -5.41 10.87
CA ASP A 145 -3.59 -5.20 11.54
C ASP A 145 -2.42 -5.20 10.54
N TYR A 146 -2.57 -5.95 9.44
CA TYR A 146 -1.72 -5.82 8.28
C TYR A 146 -2.54 -5.98 7.00
N ALA A 147 -2.07 -5.35 5.92
CA ALA A 147 -2.65 -5.48 4.59
C ALA A 147 -1.54 -5.69 3.57
N ILE A 148 -1.79 -6.56 2.58
CA ILE A 148 -0.93 -6.78 1.41
C ILE A 148 -1.79 -6.67 0.15
N ALA A 149 -1.26 -6.04 -0.90
CA ALA A 149 -1.97 -5.86 -2.15
C ALA A 149 -1.01 -5.71 -3.35
N GLY A 150 -1.60 -5.74 -4.54
CA GLY A 150 -0.88 -5.74 -5.82
C GLY A 150 -0.61 -7.16 -6.34
N SER A 151 -0.06 -7.28 -7.54
CA SER A 151 0.22 -8.59 -8.16
C SER A 151 1.16 -9.46 -7.34
N GLY A 152 2.14 -8.86 -6.67
CA GLY A 152 3.12 -9.61 -5.91
C GLY A 152 2.61 -10.14 -4.57
N SER A 153 1.50 -9.59 -4.06
CA SER A 153 0.92 -10.07 -2.79
C SER A 153 0.46 -11.53 -2.87
N THR A 154 0.06 -12.00 -4.05
CA THR A 154 -0.35 -13.39 -4.30
C THR A 154 0.70 -14.42 -3.88
N PHE A 155 1.99 -14.10 -4.01
CA PHE A 155 3.09 -15.01 -3.69
C PHE A 155 3.42 -15.09 -2.21
N ILE A 156 2.95 -14.14 -1.40
CA ILE A 156 3.39 -13.96 -0.01
C ILE A 156 2.27 -14.10 1.03
N TYR A 157 1.02 -14.39 0.62
CA TYR A 157 -0.08 -14.60 1.58
C TYR A 157 0.24 -15.66 2.64
N GLY A 158 0.72 -16.84 2.21
CA GLY A 158 1.04 -17.94 3.13
C GLY A 158 2.17 -17.57 4.11
N TRP A 159 3.24 -16.99 3.57
CA TRP A 159 4.39 -16.57 4.39
C TRP A 159 4.03 -15.47 5.39
N CYS A 160 3.30 -14.44 4.94
CA CYS A 160 2.85 -13.35 5.83
C CYS A 160 1.95 -13.90 6.95
N ASN A 161 1.03 -14.81 6.64
CA ASN A 161 0.13 -15.37 7.63
C ASN A 161 0.84 -16.24 8.68
N GLU A 162 1.91 -16.94 8.29
CA GLU A 162 2.72 -17.76 9.21
C GLU A 162 3.64 -16.91 10.10
N ASN A 163 4.20 -15.81 9.56
CA ASN A 163 5.26 -15.04 10.22
C ASN A 163 4.74 -13.77 10.92
N TYR A 164 3.51 -13.33 10.63
CA TYR A 164 2.92 -12.18 11.29
C TYR A 164 2.64 -12.47 12.77
N LYS A 165 2.99 -11.53 13.64
CA LYS A 165 2.62 -11.54 15.05
C LYS A 165 1.95 -10.21 15.42
N PRO A 166 0.89 -10.24 16.25
CA PRO A 166 0.35 -9.01 16.82
C PRO A 166 1.40 -8.27 17.63
N SER A 167 1.40 -6.93 17.54
CA SER A 167 2.23 -6.05 18.38
C SER A 167 3.74 -6.31 18.31
N MET A 168 4.28 -6.64 17.13
CA MET A 168 5.72 -6.71 16.89
C MET A 168 6.44 -5.40 17.31
N GLU A 169 7.72 -5.51 17.65
CA GLU A 169 8.59 -4.35 17.84
C GLU A 169 8.96 -3.73 16.48
N LYS A 170 9.44 -2.48 16.49
CA LYS A 170 9.78 -1.74 15.25
C LYS A 170 10.71 -2.55 14.34
N ASP A 171 11.82 -3.04 14.86
CA ASP A 171 12.85 -3.71 14.07
C ASP A 171 12.38 -5.08 13.56
N GLU A 172 11.62 -5.83 14.38
CA GLU A 172 10.98 -7.09 13.95
C GLU A 172 9.99 -6.84 12.79
N THR A 173 9.21 -5.75 12.87
CA THR A 173 8.25 -5.38 11.82
C THR A 173 8.97 -4.94 10.54
N VAL A 174 10.07 -4.20 10.66
CA VAL A 174 10.92 -3.82 9.53
C VAL A 174 11.44 -5.06 8.82
N ASP A 175 11.97 -6.04 9.55
CA ASP A 175 12.51 -7.26 8.97
C ASP A 175 11.41 -8.17 8.37
N PHE A 176 10.21 -8.20 8.97
CA PHE A 176 9.04 -8.85 8.39
C PHE A 176 8.69 -8.24 7.02
N ILE A 177 8.61 -6.91 6.91
CA ILE A 177 8.29 -6.21 5.66
C ILE A 177 9.38 -6.41 4.62
N LYS A 178 10.67 -6.33 5.00
CA LYS A 178 11.79 -6.58 4.07
C LYS A 178 11.69 -7.96 3.45
N THR A 179 11.50 -8.97 4.29
CA THR A 179 11.47 -10.38 3.86
C THR A 179 10.27 -10.64 2.97
N ALA A 180 9.08 -10.16 3.36
CA ALA A 180 7.86 -10.29 2.56
C ALA A 180 8.03 -9.65 1.17
N LEU A 181 8.47 -8.39 1.11
CA LEU A 181 8.63 -7.69 -0.16
C LEU A 181 9.76 -8.25 -1.00
N ALA A 182 10.85 -8.76 -0.40
CA ALA A 182 11.92 -9.44 -1.12
C ALA A 182 11.40 -10.72 -1.80
N GLU A 183 10.59 -11.53 -1.13
CA GLU A 183 9.97 -12.72 -1.75
C GLU A 183 8.97 -12.32 -2.83
N ALA A 184 8.14 -11.29 -2.61
CA ALA A 184 7.22 -10.81 -3.65
C ALA A 184 7.98 -10.32 -4.89
N ILE A 185 9.06 -9.55 -4.71
CA ILE A 185 9.95 -9.08 -5.79
C ILE A 185 10.60 -10.25 -6.55
N LYS A 186 10.96 -11.31 -5.84
CA LYS A 186 11.61 -12.49 -6.43
C LYS A 186 10.67 -13.25 -7.37
N TRP A 187 9.39 -13.38 -7.01
CA TRP A 187 8.45 -14.23 -7.73
C TRP A 187 7.54 -13.48 -8.69
N ASP A 188 7.26 -12.19 -8.45
CA ASP A 188 6.41 -11.37 -9.31
C ASP A 188 7.23 -10.60 -10.36
N GLY A 189 7.05 -10.96 -11.64
CA GLY A 189 7.79 -10.33 -12.75
C GLY A 189 7.54 -8.82 -12.90
N SER A 190 6.41 -8.33 -12.41
CA SER A 190 6.09 -6.90 -12.45
C SER A 190 6.60 -6.11 -11.24
N SER A 191 6.99 -6.79 -10.16
CA SER A 191 7.59 -6.17 -8.98
C SER A 191 9.12 -6.12 -9.09
N GLY A 192 9.75 -5.17 -8.42
CA GLY A 192 11.21 -5.12 -8.31
C GLY A 192 11.79 -3.76 -7.99
N GLY A 193 13.10 -3.62 -8.24
CA GLY A 193 13.83 -2.40 -7.88
C GLY A 193 14.23 -2.44 -6.41
N VAL A 194 13.88 -1.39 -5.66
CA VAL A 194 14.19 -1.28 -4.23
C VAL A 194 12.91 -1.42 -3.40
N ILE A 195 13.08 -1.78 -2.13
CA ILE A 195 12.02 -1.74 -1.14
C ILE A 195 12.06 -0.36 -0.49
N ARG A 196 10.98 0.42 -0.62
CA ARG A 196 10.79 1.68 0.11
C ARG A 196 9.90 1.44 1.31
N MET A 197 10.22 2.07 2.44
CA MET A 197 9.35 2.06 3.62
C MET A 197 9.11 3.46 4.18
N VAL A 198 7.97 3.61 4.84
CA VAL A 198 7.61 4.78 5.64
C VAL A 198 7.13 4.29 7.00
N ILE A 199 7.81 4.72 8.06
CA ILE A 199 7.46 4.42 9.46
C ILE A 199 6.78 5.66 10.04
N LEU A 200 5.59 5.46 10.60
CA LEU A 200 4.79 6.50 11.24
C LEU A 200 4.64 6.17 12.73
N THR A 201 5.11 7.08 13.57
CA THR A 201 4.99 6.99 15.04
C THR A 201 4.60 8.34 15.62
N LYS A 202 4.40 8.40 16.93
CA LYS A 202 4.24 9.67 17.66
C LYS A 202 5.39 10.66 17.42
N LYS A 203 6.61 10.15 17.23
CA LYS A 203 7.81 10.98 17.03
C LYS A 203 7.86 11.62 15.65
N GLY A 204 7.06 11.14 14.71
CA GLY A 204 7.01 11.63 13.33
C GLY A 204 7.22 10.51 12.31
N VAL A 205 7.72 10.92 11.15
CA VAL A 205 7.86 10.09 9.95
C VAL A 205 9.34 9.77 9.71
N GLU A 206 9.64 8.51 9.43
CA GLU A 206 10.96 8.05 9.01
C GLU A 206 10.83 7.29 7.68
N ARG A 207 11.72 7.57 6.73
CA ARG A 207 11.75 6.91 5.42
C ARG A 207 12.99 6.07 5.27
N LEU A 208 12.82 4.83 4.81
CA LEU A 208 13.90 3.87 4.64
C LEU A 208 13.88 3.29 3.21
N ILE A 209 15.04 2.87 2.73
CA ILE A 209 15.21 2.21 1.43
C ILE A 209 16.13 0.99 1.63
N PHE A 210 15.75 -0.15 1.06
CA PHE A 210 16.49 -1.40 1.15
C PHE A 210 16.64 -2.05 -0.23
N TYR A 211 17.74 -2.79 -0.43
CA TYR A 211 17.97 -3.60 -1.62
C TYR A 211 17.47 -5.04 -1.36
N PRO A 212 16.57 -5.59 -2.19
CA PRO A 212 15.91 -6.87 -1.90
C PRO A 212 16.87 -8.08 -1.89
N ASP A 213 17.99 -8.01 -2.62
CA ASP A 213 18.95 -9.12 -2.74
C ASP A 213 19.58 -9.53 -1.39
N GLU A 214 19.50 -8.67 -0.38
CA GLU A 214 20.05 -8.90 0.96
C GLU A 214 19.11 -9.69 1.90
N TYR A 215 17.81 -9.86 1.56
CA TYR A 215 16.77 -10.26 2.52
C TYR A 215 15.90 -11.48 2.12
N GLY A 216 16.20 -12.18 1.02
CA GLY A 216 15.41 -13.35 0.61
C GLY A 216 15.42 -14.50 1.62
N VAL A 217 14.28 -15.19 1.81
CA VAL A 217 14.14 -16.33 2.73
C VAL A 217 15.10 -17.47 2.36
N LEU A 218 15.45 -17.58 1.09
CA LEU A 218 16.39 -18.59 0.57
C LEU A 218 17.85 -18.16 0.55
N THR A 219 18.22 -16.89 0.78
CA THR A 219 19.64 -16.53 0.98
C THR A 219 20.16 -16.97 2.34
N LYS A 220 19.27 -17.26 3.31
CA LYS A 220 19.61 -17.86 4.61
C LYS A 220 19.65 -19.39 4.62
N ARG A 221 19.39 -20.07 3.50
CA ARG A 221 19.74 -21.50 3.37
C ARG A 221 21.22 -21.59 2.97
N THR A 222 22.09 -21.39 3.95
CA THR A 222 23.51 -21.71 3.84
C THR A 222 23.77 -22.95 4.69
N GLU A 223 24.23 -24.00 3.99
CA GLU A 223 24.74 -25.32 4.43
C GLU A 223 23.73 -26.35 4.98
#